data_AF-A0A0S1S7F5-F1
#
_entry.id   AF-A0A0S1S7F5-F1
#
_cell.length_a   1.000
_cell.length_b   1.000
_cell.length_c   1.000
_cell.angle_alpha   90.00
_cell.angle_beta   90.00
_cell.angle_gamma   90.00
#
_symmetry.space_group_name_H-M   'P 1'
#
loop_
_entity.id
_entity.type
_entity.pdbx_description
1 polymer ?
#
loop_
_entity_poly.entity_id
_entity_poly.type
_entity_poly.pdbx_seq_one_letter_code
_entity_poly.pdbx_strand_id
1 'polypeptide(L)'
;MKNLLFLLLISPIIYGCSKSETEPENPQLSLPVVTTATIAELTENSALSGGEITNDGGATIISRGVVWSTSDNPTISDNKTTDGTGHGSFTSAISGLNSNTTYYVRAYAINSEGTAYGNVIVFSTPEKIIEAKAYEGFVYLFTQKEVDDFGSQNFTEINGDLIIGDQTGLRFSQITDLTPLKSIISIERLFIGNTSNLQSLEGLNNIVEAENIQIRYNTSLIDINALNQLKRVNSGLEIWFNGSLEVLNSFNNLAEAANVTVGNNTSLLQIEGFENLVNSGSINIISNSSLTEVVGFDQLTSIGYNLHIDDNHVLKAINGFNMLETTGYLNPSVKANRGIFINGNKLLKTIAGFEKLQATTQIIISDNVSLEIIDGLNNLVATEFLELHNTNLSTLNCFLNLVSMGTFYFSHNPNIETFGNFQNINDIGKIRIANNALLQNIDAFKDMDHNTITSVIISGNHSLNSLLGLSGINNISGNLEINDSPLIENLIGLEFLDHVGGYFDLNVNPFLANLDALQNLNFVGSNFRILNNQNLKNFCGLQQLFRNGNIEGSVSISDNAFNPSSQDIIDGNCAQ
;
A
#
# COMPACT_ATOMS: atom_id res chain seq x y z
N MET A 1 -103.66 42.73 61.80
CA MET A 1 -102.56 41.90 62.34
C MET A 1 -101.83 41.30 61.14
N LYS A 2 -100.52 41.50 61.05
CA LYS A 2 -99.81 42.09 59.89
C LYS A 2 -98.82 41.14 59.17
N ASN A 3 -98.82 41.22 57.82
CA ASN A 3 -97.71 41.43 56.85
C ASN A 3 -96.39 40.62 57.00
N LEU A 4 -95.76 40.13 55.92
CA LEU A 4 -95.25 40.96 54.82
C LEU A 4 -95.09 40.19 53.48
N LEU A 5 -95.60 40.82 52.43
CA LEU A 5 -95.46 40.55 50.99
C LEU A 5 -94.05 40.95 50.50
N PHE A 6 -93.48 40.27 49.48
CA PHE A 6 -93.00 40.93 48.26
C PHE A 6 -92.67 39.93 47.12
N LEU A 7 -93.02 40.35 45.90
CA LEU A 7 -92.93 39.64 44.62
C LEU A 7 -91.48 39.44 44.13
N LEU A 8 -91.23 38.31 43.46
CA LEU A 8 -90.31 38.19 42.33
C LEU A 8 -90.83 37.07 41.41
N LEU A 9 -91.11 37.44 40.16
CA LEU A 9 -91.87 36.68 39.17
C LEU A 9 -91.05 35.53 38.56
N ILE A 10 -91.61 34.32 38.64
CA ILE A 10 -91.23 33.15 37.85
C ILE A 10 -92.45 32.81 36.98
N SER A 11 -92.25 32.61 35.68
CA SER A 11 -93.24 31.94 34.84
C SER A 11 -92.51 31.08 33.78
N PRO A 12 -92.81 29.77 33.70
CA PRO A 12 -92.16 28.85 32.77
C PRO A 12 -92.99 28.57 31.51
N ILE A 13 -92.26 28.47 30.40
CA ILE A 13 -92.35 27.52 29.27
C ILE A 13 -93.75 27.06 28.82
N ILE A 14 -94.11 27.44 27.59
CA ILE A 14 -94.99 26.67 26.69
C ILE A 14 -94.30 26.57 25.32
N TYR A 15 -94.31 25.36 24.74
CA TYR A 15 -93.81 24.99 23.42
C TYR A 15 -94.40 25.85 22.30
N GLY A 16 -93.52 26.42 21.47
CA GLY A 16 -93.85 27.08 20.20
C GLY A 16 -92.71 26.88 19.21
N CYS A 17 -92.97 26.10 18.16
CA CYS A 17 -92.03 25.75 17.11
C CYS A 17 -91.67 27.00 16.28
N SER A 18 -90.39 27.39 16.25
CA SER A 18 -89.83 28.25 15.21
C SER A 18 -88.79 27.44 14.44
N LYS A 19 -89.01 27.25 13.13
CA LYS A 19 -87.99 26.77 12.21
C LYS A 19 -86.72 27.62 12.38
N SER A 20 -85.64 27.03 12.90
CA SER A 20 -84.30 27.55 12.66
C SER A 20 -83.82 26.93 11.36
N GLU A 21 -83.66 27.77 10.34
CA GLU A 21 -82.94 27.40 9.12
C GLU A 21 -81.49 27.10 9.51
N THR A 22 -81.09 25.84 9.41
CA THR A 22 -79.69 25.43 9.45
C THR A 22 -79.09 25.78 8.10
N GLU A 23 -78.07 26.65 8.09
CA GLU A 23 -77.18 26.79 6.94
C GLU A 23 -76.63 25.40 6.56
N PRO A 24 -76.52 25.06 5.27
CA PRO A 24 -75.94 23.79 4.87
C PRO A 24 -74.45 23.79 5.23
N GLU A 25 -74.00 22.82 6.04
CA GLU A 25 -72.58 22.53 6.19
C GLU A 25 -71.97 22.31 4.80
N ASN A 26 -71.04 23.18 4.42
CA ASN A 26 -70.19 22.96 3.25
C ASN A 26 -69.31 21.73 3.53
N PRO A 27 -69.37 20.64 2.74
CA PRO A 27 -68.59 19.44 3.03
C PRO A 27 -67.10 19.79 3.07
N GLN A 28 -66.48 19.59 4.23
CA GLN A 28 -65.06 19.86 4.42
C GLN A 28 -64.25 18.92 3.51
N LEU A 29 -63.56 19.49 2.52
CA LEU A 29 -62.66 18.75 1.66
C LEU A 29 -61.41 18.32 2.45
N SER A 30 -60.88 17.14 2.15
CA SER A 30 -59.64 16.65 2.76
C SER A 30 -58.77 15.94 1.72
N LEU A 31 -57.54 15.58 2.09
CA LEU A 31 -56.66 14.80 1.24
C LEU A 31 -57.28 13.42 0.91
N PRO A 32 -56.98 12.83 -0.26
CA PRO A 32 -57.42 11.49 -0.57
C PRO A 32 -56.86 10.45 0.41
N VAL A 33 -57.52 9.31 0.55
CA VAL A 33 -56.98 8.14 1.24
C VAL A 33 -56.65 7.08 0.19
N VAL A 34 -55.35 6.82 0.02
CA VAL A 34 -54.82 5.87 -0.96
C VAL A 34 -53.98 4.81 -0.26
N THR A 35 -54.09 3.56 -0.70
CA THR A 35 -53.21 2.46 -0.28
C THR A 35 -52.35 2.00 -1.46
N THR A 36 -51.13 1.53 -1.18
CA THR A 36 -50.21 1.06 -2.21
C THR A 36 -50.40 -0.43 -2.43
N ALA A 37 -50.58 -0.85 -3.67
CA ALA A 37 -50.65 -2.25 -4.03
C ALA A 37 -49.27 -2.93 -3.93
N THR A 38 -49.24 -4.23 -3.62
CA THR A 38 -48.00 -5.02 -3.64
C THR A 38 -47.38 -5.05 -5.04
N ILE A 39 -46.07 -5.30 -5.11
CA ILE A 39 -45.39 -5.51 -6.38
C ILE A 39 -45.88 -6.80 -7.06
N ALA A 40 -46.11 -6.72 -8.37
CA ALA A 40 -46.43 -7.82 -9.26
C ALA A 40 -45.56 -7.74 -10.53
N GLU A 41 -45.49 -8.82 -11.32
CA GLU A 41 -44.74 -8.89 -12.60
C GLU A 41 -43.32 -8.28 -12.51
N LEU A 42 -42.62 -8.57 -11.41
CA LEU A 42 -41.28 -8.06 -11.15
C LEU A 42 -40.26 -8.72 -12.10
N THR A 43 -39.55 -7.89 -12.87
CA THR A 43 -38.37 -8.27 -13.64
C THR A 43 -37.13 -7.59 -13.05
N GLU A 44 -35.96 -7.82 -13.65
CA GLU A 44 -34.71 -7.16 -13.26
C GLU A 44 -34.72 -5.63 -13.50
N ASN A 45 -35.66 -5.12 -14.31
CA ASN A 45 -35.71 -3.70 -14.72
C ASN A 45 -37.11 -3.06 -14.74
N SER A 46 -38.15 -3.81 -14.35
CA SER A 46 -39.53 -3.34 -14.36
C SER A 46 -40.36 -4.04 -13.29
N ALA A 47 -41.51 -3.46 -12.97
CA ALA A 47 -42.48 -4.05 -12.05
C ALA A 47 -43.87 -3.47 -12.32
N LEU A 48 -44.92 -4.18 -11.92
CA LEU A 48 -46.25 -3.62 -11.73
C LEU A 48 -46.51 -3.30 -10.27
N SER A 49 -47.19 -2.19 -10.03
CA SER A 49 -47.76 -1.82 -8.75
C SER A 49 -49.08 -1.08 -9.00
N GLY A 50 -49.44 -0.14 -8.13
CA GLY A 50 -50.62 0.67 -8.25
C GLY A 50 -51.12 1.07 -6.87
N GLY A 51 -52.41 1.37 -6.80
CA GLY A 51 -53.04 1.68 -5.54
C GLY A 51 -54.56 1.65 -5.60
N GLU A 52 -55.16 1.71 -4.43
CA GLU A 52 -56.61 1.86 -4.27
C GLU A 52 -56.88 3.20 -3.58
N ILE A 53 -57.61 4.08 -4.26
CA ILE A 53 -58.13 5.30 -3.64
C ILE A 53 -59.45 4.91 -2.98
N THR A 54 -59.46 4.79 -1.64
CA THR A 54 -60.63 4.36 -0.86
C THR A 54 -61.53 5.53 -0.47
N ASN A 55 -61.00 6.75 -0.45
CA ASN A 55 -61.75 7.99 -0.23
C ASN A 55 -61.10 9.11 -1.04
N ASP A 56 -61.87 9.88 -1.78
CA ASP A 56 -61.38 11.03 -2.57
C ASP A 56 -61.30 12.33 -1.75
N GLY A 57 -61.74 12.29 -0.49
CA GLY A 57 -61.75 13.43 0.41
C GLY A 57 -62.83 14.45 0.06
N GLY A 58 -63.83 14.08 -0.75
CA GLY A 58 -64.91 14.95 -1.20
C GLY A 58 -64.56 15.83 -2.40
N ALA A 59 -63.32 15.76 -2.91
CA ALA A 59 -62.84 16.51 -4.07
C ALA A 59 -62.41 15.56 -5.19
N THR A 60 -62.62 15.96 -6.45
CA THR A 60 -62.25 15.13 -7.61
C THR A 60 -60.74 14.85 -7.64
N ILE A 61 -60.37 13.58 -7.86
CA ILE A 61 -58.98 13.18 -8.09
C ILE A 61 -58.51 13.68 -9.46
N ILE A 62 -57.52 14.58 -9.45
CA ILE A 62 -56.94 15.20 -10.65
C ILE A 62 -55.73 14.45 -11.21
N SER A 63 -55.10 13.60 -10.41
CA SER A 63 -53.99 12.74 -10.84
C SER A 63 -53.78 11.61 -9.85
N ARG A 64 -53.41 10.42 -10.33
CA ARG A 64 -53.00 9.28 -9.50
C ARG A 64 -51.88 8.50 -10.18
N GLY A 65 -51.15 7.72 -9.39
CA GLY A 65 -50.12 6.82 -9.90
C GLY A 65 -49.26 6.27 -8.77
N VAL A 66 -48.04 5.84 -9.07
CA VAL A 66 -47.03 5.46 -8.08
C VAL A 66 -45.78 6.33 -8.21
N VAL A 67 -45.06 6.50 -7.10
CA VAL A 67 -43.74 7.13 -6.99
C VAL A 67 -42.73 6.12 -6.46
N TRP A 68 -41.50 6.13 -6.96
CA TRP A 68 -40.43 5.22 -6.48
C TRP A 68 -39.04 5.85 -6.46
N SER A 69 -38.19 5.38 -5.55
CA SER A 69 -36.78 5.75 -5.47
C SER A 69 -35.93 4.70 -4.74
N THR A 70 -34.61 4.84 -4.73
CA THR A 70 -33.68 4.03 -3.91
C THR A 70 -33.53 4.56 -2.47
N SER A 71 -34.13 5.72 -2.18
CA SER A 71 -34.24 6.30 -0.85
C SER A 71 -35.65 6.09 -0.28
N ASP A 72 -35.76 6.06 1.05
CA ASP A 72 -37.05 5.86 1.71
C ASP A 72 -38.00 7.06 1.54
N ASN A 73 -39.30 6.80 1.57
CA ASN A 73 -40.39 7.78 1.43
C ASN A 73 -40.37 8.61 0.13
N PRO A 74 -40.41 8.00 -1.07
CA PRO A 74 -40.50 8.72 -2.33
C PRO A 74 -41.74 9.62 -2.40
N THR A 75 -41.64 10.68 -3.19
CA THR A 75 -42.66 11.70 -3.41
C THR A 75 -42.84 11.98 -4.90
N ILE A 76 -43.80 12.85 -5.27
CA ILE A 76 -44.05 13.20 -6.68
C ILE A 76 -42.92 14.00 -7.38
N SER A 77 -41.83 14.33 -6.67
CA SER A 77 -40.59 14.86 -7.25
C SER A 77 -39.60 13.78 -7.68
N ASP A 78 -39.80 12.53 -7.26
CA ASP A 78 -39.02 11.37 -7.67
C ASP A 78 -39.57 10.77 -8.98
N ASN A 79 -39.11 9.56 -9.33
CA ASN A 79 -39.68 8.83 -10.45
C ASN A 79 -41.15 8.51 -10.18
N LYS A 80 -42.02 8.72 -11.18
CA LYS A 80 -43.47 8.51 -11.03
C LYS A 80 -44.17 8.08 -12.30
N THR A 81 -45.32 7.45 -12.15
CA THR A 81 -46.30 7.24 -13.23
C THR A 81 -47.40 8.31 -13.18
N THR A 82 -48.25 8.36 -14.21
CA THR A 82 -49.50 9.14 -14.22
C THR A 82 -50.60 8.28 -14.86
N ASP A 83 -51.45 7.71 -14.02
CA ASP A 83 -52.42 6.66 -14.38
C ASP A 83 -53.87 7.18 -14.39
N GLY A 84 -54.00 8.47 -14.74
CA GLY A 84 -55.27 9.14 -14.96
C GLY A 84 -55.90 9.77 -13.72
N THR A 85 -57.24 9.79 -13.70
CA THR A 85 -58.08 10.46 -12.71
C THR A 85 -59.13 9.49 -12.15
N GLY A 86 -59.85 9.92 -11.11
CA GLY A 86 -61.00 9.18 -10.56
C GLY A 86 -60.67 8.26 -9.38
N HIS A 87 -61.74 7.77 -8.75
CA HIS A 87 -61.71 6.92 -7.56
C HIS A 87 -61.49 5.44 -7.90
N GLY A 88 -61.18 4.61 -6.90
CA GLY A 88 -61.00 3.16 -7.06
C GLY A 88 -59.56 2.73 -7.41
N SER A 89 -59.43 1.48 -7.86
CA SER A 89 -58.15 0.84 -8.17
C SER A 89 -57.51 1.39 -9.44
N PHE A 90 -56.19 1.35 -9.45
CA PHE A 90 -55.37 1.55 -10.64
C PHE A 90 -54.12 0.67 -10.58
N THR A 91 -53.58 0.35 -11.75
CA THR A 91 -52.33 -0.39 -11.94
C THR A 91 -51.34 0.52 -12.63
N SER A 92 -50.08 0.47 -12.19
CA SER A 92 -48.99 1.31 -12.71
C SER A 92 -47.84 0.43 -13.21
N ALA A 93 -47.36 0.70 -14.42
CA ALA A 93 -46.17 0.07 -14.97
C ALA A 93 -44.93 0.87 -14.58
N ILE A 94 -44.09 0.28 -13.73
CA ILE A 94 -42.80 0.81 -13.31
C ILE A 94 -41.74 0.27 -14.26
N SER A 95 -40.95 1.15 -14.85
CA SER A 95 -39.88 0.81 -15.79
C SER A 95 -38.61 1.60 -15.49
N GLY A 96 -37.48 1.20 -16.06
CA GLY A 96 -36.19 1.86 -15.85
C GLY A 96 -35.57 1.57 -14.49
N LEU A 97 -35.90 0.42 -13.88
CA LEU A 97 -35.24 -0.02 -12.66
C LEU A 97 -33.87 -0.63 -12.99
N ASN A 98 -32.93 -0.48 -12.05
CA ASN A 98 -31.67 -1.21 -12.07
C ASN A 98 -31.85 -2.61 -11.44
N SER A 99 -31.15 -3.62 -11.96
CA SER A 99 -31.14 -4.99 -11.39
C SER A 99 -30.42 -5.04 -10.05
N ASN A 100 -30.68 -6.07 -9.24
CA ASN A 100 -30.10 -6.26 -7.91
C ASN A 100 -30.13 -4.98 -7.03
N THR A 101 -31.22 -4.21 -7.12
CA THR A 101 -31.35 -2.91 -6.46
C THR A 101 -32.64 -2.86 -5.64
N THR A 102 -32.54 -2.36 -4.40
CA THR A 102 -33.70 -2.14 -3.53
C THR A 102 -34.38 -0.81 -3.84
N TYR A 103 -35.70 -0.85 -3.98
CA TYR A 103 -36.56 0.30 -4.23
C TYR A 103 -37.68 0.41 -3.19
N TYR A 104 -38.08 1.65 -2.95
CA TYR A 104 -39.24 2.04 -2.15
C TYR A 104 -40.29 2.58 -3.11
N VAL A 105 -41.54 2.09 -3.03
CA VAL A 105 -42.65 2.55 -3.88
C VAL A 105 -43.86 2.96 -3.03
N ARG A 106 -44.58 4.00 -3.47
CA ARG A 106 -45.84 4.46 -2.88
C ARG A 106 -46.84 4.83 -3.95
N ALA A 107 -48.11 4.48 -3.78
CA ALA A 107 -49.20 5.08 -4.53
C ALA A 107 -49.37 6.55 -4.13
N TYR A 108 -49.74 7.42 -5.08
CA TYR A 108 -50.13 8.79 -4.83
C TYR A 108 -51.48 9.12 -5.47
N ALA A 109 -52.20 10.06 -4.86
CA ALA A 109 -53.42 10.64 -5.42
C ALA A 109 -53.46 12.14 -5.10
N ILE A 110 -53.85 12.94 -6.08
CA ILE A 110 -53.90 14.40 -5.98
C ILE A 110 -55.35 14.85 -6.15
N ASN A 111 -55.84 15.69 -5.25
CA ASN A 111 -57.08 16.45 -5.39
C ASN A 111 -56.82 17.95 -5.14
N SER A 112 -57.86 18.77 -4.97
CA SER A 112 -57.71 20.21 -4.70
C SER A 112 -56.99 20.53 -3.39
N GLU A 113 -57.04 19.62 -2.41
CA GLU A 113 -56.44 19.82 -1.08
C GLU A 113 -54.96 19.41 -1.01
N GLY A 114 -54.47 18.69 -2.02
CA GLY A 114 -53.05 18.36 -2.15
C GLY A 114 -52.80 16.90 -2.58
N THR A 115 -51.60 16.40 -2.25
CA THR A 115 -51.15 15.05 -2.60
C THR A 115 -51.16 14.15 -1.37
N ALA A 116 -51.93 13.06 -1.44
CA ALA A 116 -51.86 11.97 -0.50
C ALA A 116 -50.97 10.85 -1.03
N TYR A 117 -50.38 10.09 -0.11
CA TYR A 117 -49.52 8.96 -0.42
C TYR A 117 -49.94 7.73 0.39
N GLY A 118 -49.82 6.56 -0.22
CA GLY A 118 -50.04 5.29 0.44
C GLY A 118 -48.88 4.87 1.33
N ASN A 119 -49.05 3.69 1.93
CA ASN A 119 -47.99 2.99 2.67
C ASN A 119 -46.81 2.68 1.75
N VAL A 120 -45.61 2.64 2.30
CA VAL A 120 -44.41 2.24 1.56
C VAL A 120 -44.41 0.74 1.34
N ILE A 121 -44.11 0.30 0.13
CA ILE A 121 -43.75 -1.07 -0.20
C ILE A 121 -42.27 -1.09 -0.60
N VAL A 122 -41.51 -2.00 0.01
CA VAL A 122 -40.09 -2.21 -0.29
C VAL A 122 -39.95 -3.47 -1.12
N PHE A 123 -39.18 -3.41 -2.19
CA PHE A 123 -38.87 -4.57 -3.02
C PHE A 123 -37.44 -4.47 -3.57
N SER A 124 -36.85 -5.60 -3.92
CA SER A 124 -35.57 -5.66 -4.62
C SER A 124 -35.77 -6.28 -5.98
N THR A 125 -35.26 -5.64 -7.03
CA THR A 125 -35.20 -6.28 -8.35
C THR A 125 -34.30 -7.51 -8.28
N PRO A 126 -34.64 -8.61 -8.97
CA PRO A 126 -33.76 -9.76 -9.09
C PRO A 126 -32.41 -9.38 -9.69
N GLU A 127 -31.39 -10.19 -9.41
CA GLU A 127 -30.14 -10.14 -10.15
C GLU A 127 -30.41 -10.49 -11.61
N LYS A 128 -29.80 -9.76 -12.54
CA LYS A 128 -29.89 -10.06 -13.95
C LYS A 128 -29.11 -11.35 -14.21
N ILE A 129 -29.82 -12.45 -14.49
CA ILE A 129 -29.18 -13.70 -14.89
C ILE A 129 -28.64 -13.52 -16.30
N ILE A 130 -27.32 -13.40 -16.43
CA ILE A 130 -26.64 -13.45 -17.72
C ILE A 130 -26.39 -14.94 -18.00
N GLU A 131 -27.00 -15.48 -19.06
CA GLU A 131 -26.73 -16.86 -19.48
C GLU A 131 -25.23 -17.02 -19.75
N ALA A 132 -24.59 -17.93 -19.03
CA ALA A 132 -23.16 -18.16 -19.17
C ALA A 132 -22.84 -18.63 -20.60
N LYS A 133 -22.02 -17.85 -21.30
CA LYS A 133 -21.56 -18.13 -22.66
C LYS A 133 -20.05 -17.99 -22.71
N ALA A 134 -19.35 -19.11 -22.74
CA ALA A 134 -17.89 -19.14 -22.79
C ALA A 134 -17.36 -19.03 -24.23
N TYR A 135 -16.28 -18.28 -24.40
CA TYR A 135 -15.40 -18.34 -25.57
C TYR A 135 -14.18 -19.21 -25.24
N GLU A 136 -13.84 -20.14 -26.12
CA GLU A 136 -12.67 -21.01 -25.96
C GLU A 136 -11.51 -20.51 -26.82
N GLY A 137 -10.37 -20.18 -26.18
CA GLY A 137 -9.14 -19.77 -26.85
C GLY A 137 -8.83 -18.28 -26.76
N PHE A 138 -7.86 -17.85 -27.56
CA PHE A 138 -7.31 -16.49 -27.53
C PHE A 138 -8.17 -15.50 -28.31
N VAL A 139 -8.47 -14.36 -27.69
CA VAL A 139 -9.17 -13.22 -28.28
C VAL A 139 -8.19 -12.07 -28.47
N TYR A 140 -8.04 -11.61 -29.72
CA TYR A 140 -7.18 -10.48 -30.08
C TYR A 140 -8.02 -9.38 -30.75
N LEU A 141 -8.13 -8.23 -30.10
CA LEU A 141 -8.93 -7.08 -30.54
C LEU A 141 -8.00 -5.89 -30.78
N PHE A 142 -7.79 -5.50 -32.04
CA PHE A 142 -6.90 -4.41 -32.41
C PHE A 142 -7.64 -3.16 -32.87
N THR A 143 -8.87 -3.29 -33.35
CA THR A 143 -9.71 -2.22 -33.89
C THR A 143 -11.04 -2.12 -33.14
N GLN A 144 -11.67 -0.94 -33.15
CA GLN A 144 -12.99 -0.75 -32.52
C GLN A 144 -14.02 -1.71 -33.11
N LYS A 145 -13.99 -1.95 -34.44
CA LYS A 145 -14.88 -2.90 -35.08
C LYS A 145 -14.75 -4.32 -34.51
N GLU A 146 -13.55 -4.78 -34.20
CA GLU A 146 -13.35 -6.11 -33.60
C GLU A 146 -13.92 -6.16 -32.18
N VAL A 147 -13.78 -5.08 -31.40
CA VAL A 147 -14.42 -4.94 -30.07
C VAL A 147 -15.94 -5.01 -30.19
N ASP A 148 -16.52 -4.24 -31.11
CA ASP A 148 -17.97 -4.21 -31.34
C ASP A 148 -18.49 -5.58 -31.82
N ASP A 149 -17.80 -6.18 -32.78
CA ASP A 149 -18.17 -7.49 -33.36
C ASP A 149 -18.09 -8.60 -32.29
N PHE A 150 -17.04 -8.61 -31.46
CA PHE A 150 -16.91 -9.59 -30.37
C PHE A 150 -17.94 -9.35 -29.27
N GLY A 151 -18.11 -8.10 -28.83
CA GLY A 151 -19.09 -7.71 -27.81
C GLY A 151 -20.53 -8.07 -28.19
N SER A 152 -20.88 -7.96 -29.48
CA SER A 152 -22.20 -8.37 -30.00
C SER A 152 -22.53 -9.85 -29.76
N GLN A 153 -21.51 -10.69 -29.52
CA GLN A 153 -21.69 -12.11 -29.22
C GLN A 153 -22.13 -12.35 -27.77
N ASN A 154 -22.02 -11.37 -26.88
CA ASN A 154 -22.39 -11.46 -25.46
C ASN A 154 -21.74 -12.66 -24.75
N PHE A 155 -20.44 -12.90 -24.98
CA PHE A 155 -19.68 -13.86 -24.18
C PHE A 155 -19.53 -13.33 -22.74
N THR A 156 -19.67 -14.22 -21.76
CA THR A 156 -19.56 -13.91 -20.34
C THR A 156 -18.26 -14.41 -19.72
N GLU A 157 -17.63 -15.39 -20.36
CA GLU A 157 -16.40 -16.01 -19.92
C GLU A 157 -15.47 -16.18 -21.12
N ILE A 158 -14.17 -15.95 -20.91
CA ILE A 158 -13.13 -16.25 -21.89
C ILE A 158 -12.15 -17.23 -21.25
N ASN A 159 -12.17 -18.46 -21.76
CA ASN A 159 -11.23 -19.52 -21.41
C ASN A 159 -9.97 -19.36 -22.26
N GLY A 160 -9.20 -18.32 -21.93
CA GLY A 160 -7.98 -17.93 -22.63
C GLY A 160 -7.70 -16.44 -22.45
N ASP A 161 -6.79 -15.91 -23.27
CA ASP A 161 -6.39 -14.51 -23.18
C ASP A 161 -7.37 -13.60 -23.91
N LEU A 162 -7.64 -12.44 -23.30
CA LEU A 162 -8.19 -11.27 -23.95
C LEU A 162 -7.08 -10.23 -24.13
N ILE A 163 -6.69 -9.99 -25.38
CA ILE A 163 -5.69 -8.99 -25.77
C ILE A 163 -6.41 -7.84 -26.48
N ILE A 164 -6.40 -6.67 -25.86
CA ILE A 164 -6.94 -5.41 -26.38
C ILE A 164 -5.77 -4.50 -26.73
N GLY A 165 -5.69 -4.13 -28.01
CA GLY A 165 -4.59 -3.35 -28.56
C GLY A 165 -3.46 -4.22 -29.12
N ASP A 166 -2.21 -3.91 -28.76
CA ASP A 166 -1.02 -4.63 -29.28
C ASP A 166 -0.05 -5.00 -28.15
N GLN A 167 0.14 -6.29 -27.93
CA GLN A 167 1.09 -6.77 -26.92
C GLN A 167 2.57 -6.66 -27.35
N THR A 168 2.84 -6.52 -28.65
CA THR A 168 4.21 -6.48 -29.20
C THR A 168 4.88 -5.12 -29.06
N GLY A 169 4.11 -4.05 -28.84
CA GLY A 169 4.60 -2.68 -28.80
C GLY A 169 4.99 -2.08 -30.16
N LEU A 170 4.65 -2.75 -31.27
CA LEU A 170 5.03 -2.31 -32.61
C LEU A 170 4.01 -1.36 -33.24
N ARG A 171 2.75 -1.38 -32.79
CA ARG A 171 1.66 -0.56 -33.34
C ARG A 171 0.77 -0.02 -32.24
N PHE A 172 0.10 1.10 -32.53
CA PHE A 172 -0.92 1.66 -31.64
C PHE A 172 -2.32 1.40 -32.18
N SER A 173 -3.15 0.77 -31.34
CA SER A 173 -4.57 0.62 -31.60
C SER A 173 -5.30 1.95 -31.49
N GLN A 174 -6.35 2.08 -32.31
CA GLN A 174 -7.27 3.22 -32.34
C GLN A 174 -8.59 2.93 -31.61
N ILE A 175 -8.65 1.86 -30.80
CA ILE A 175 -9.81 1.55 -29.94
C ILE A 175 -10.06 2.72 -28.98
N THR A 176 -11.34 3.07 -28.79
CA THR A 176 -11.79 4.18 -27.95
C THR A 176 -12.81 3.76 -26.89
N ASP A 177 -13.51 2.64 -27.10
CA ASP A 177 -14.66 2.23 -26.30
C ASP A 177 -14.66 0.73 -26.06
N LEU A 178 -14.72 0.31 -24.79
CA LEU A 178 -14.82 -1.10 -24.38
C LEU A 178 -16.21 -1.47 -23.87
N THR A 179 -17.19 -0.57 -23.86
CA THR A 179 -18.56 -0.84 -23.40
C THR A 179 -19.25 -2.03 -24.10
N PRO A 180 -18.93 -2.41 -25.36
CA PRO A 180 -19.44 -3.64 -25.94
C PRO A 180 -19.05 -4.92 -25.16
N LEU A 181 -17.97 -4.88 -24.39
CA LEU A 181 -17.44 -6.03 -23.64
C LEU A 181 -18.09 -6.22 -22.26
N LYS A 182 -19.10 -5.41 -21.90
CA LYS A 182 -19.76 -5.41 -20.56
C LYS A 182 -20.34 -6.74 -20.12
N SER A 183 -20.53 -7.71 -21.01
CA SER A 183 -21.04 -9.03 -20.64
C SER A 183 -19.99 -9.91 -19.95
N ILE A 184 -18.69 -9.60 -20.09
CA ILE A 184 -17.59 -10.42 -19.58
C ILE A 184 -17.48 -10.31 -18.05
N ILE A 185 -17.42 -11.46 -17.38
CA ILE A 185 -17.37 -11.61 -15.92
C ILE A 185 -16.09 -12.33 -15.47
N SER A 186 -15.58 -13.23 -16.30
CA SER A 186 -14.38 -14.04 -16.00
C SER A 186 -13.49 -14.15 -17.23
N ILE A 187 -12.18 -14.13 -17.00
CA ILE A 187 -11.11 -14.13 -17.99
C ILE A 187 -9.87 -14.79 -17.37
N GLU A 188 -9.10 -15.54 -18.16
CA GLU A 188 -7.81 -16.03 -17.69
C GLU A 188 -6.80 -14.87 -17.65
N ARG A 189 -6.40 -14.34 -18.80
CA ARG A 189 -5.44 -13.22 -18.88
C ARG A 189 -6.03 -12.03 -19.61
N LEU A 190 -5.91 -10.85 -19.02
CA LEU A 190 -6.26 -9.58 -19.64
C LEU A 190 -5.00 -8.79 -19.97
N PHE A 191 -4.84 -8.49 -21.25
CA PHE A 191 -3.88 -7.53 -21.73
C PHE A 191 -4.61 -6.34 -22.33
N ILE A 192 -4.33 -5.13 -21.85
CA ILE A 192 -4.78 -3.88 -22.46
C ILE A 192 -3.55 -3.03 -22.68
N GLY A 193 -3.14 -2.85 -23.94
CA GLY A 193 -1.96 -2.06 -24.17
C GLY A 193 -1.73 -1.54 -25.56
N ASN A 194 -0.91 -0.50 -25.63
CA ASN A 194 -0.68 0.27 -26.86
C ASN A 194 -1.99 0.77 -27.47
N THR A 195 -2.93 1.23 -26.64
CA THR A 195 -4.16 1.90 -27.08
C THR A 195 -4.01 3.42 -26.93
N SER A 196 -3.91 4.11 -28.06
CA SER A 196 -3.54 5.55 -28.06
C SER A 196 -4.70 6.49 -27.74
N ASN A 197 -5.95 6.06 -27.96
CA ASN A 197 -7.15 6.89 -27.79
C ASN A 197 -8.09 6.41 -26.68
N LEU A 198 -7.81 5.26 -26.06
CA LEU A 198 -8.65 4.70 -24.99
C LEU A 198 -8.46 5.53 -23.71
N GLN A 199 -9.56 6.12 -23.21
CA GLN A 199 -9.54 6.98 -22.03
C GLN A 199 -10.05 6.28 -20.76
N SER A 200 -10.89 5.26 -20.91
CA SER A 200 -11.49 4.51 -19.82
C SER A 200 -11.56 3.02 -20.14
N LEU A 201 -11.57 2.18 -19.09
CA LEU A 201 -11.85 0.74 -19.20
C LEU A 201 -13.35 0.39 -19.05
N GLU A 202 -14.24 1.39 -19.10
CA GLU A 202 -15.69 1.17 -19.03
C GLU A 202 -16.14 0.09 -20.03
N GLY A 203 -16.92 -0.87 -19.53
CA GLY A 203 -17.22 -2.12 -20.23
C GLY A 203 -16.52 -3.35 -19.65
N LEU A 204 -15.58 -3.18 -18.72
CA LEU A 204 -14.96 -4.31 -17.98
C LEU A 204 -15.46 -4.42 -16.53
N ASN A 205 -16.54 -3.70 -16.20
CA ASN A 205 -17.13 -3.52 -14.86
C ASN A 205 -17.51 -4.79 -14.12
N ASN A 206 -17.74 -5.88 -14.85
CA ASN A 206 -18.27 -7.12 -14.28
C ASN A 206 -17.19 -8.17 -14.02
N ILE A 207 -15.91 -7.87 -14.30
CA ILE A 207 -14.82 -8.81 -14.05
C ILE A 207 -14.59 -8.96 -12.54
N VAL A 208 -14.74 -10.18 -12.04
CA VAL A 208 -14.60 -10.48 -10.59
C VAL A 208 -13.26 -11.17 -10.28
N GLU A 209 -12.76 -11.99 -11.20
CA GLU A 209 -11.51 -12.73 -11.05
C GLU A 209 -10.72 -12.73 -12.36
N ALA A 210 -9.38 -12.75 -12.24
CA ALA A 210 -8.47 -12.94 -13.35
C ALA A 210 -7.20 -13.67 -12.89
N GLU A 211 -6.58 -14.43 -13.79
CA GLU A 211 -5.26 -15.01 -13.52
C GLU A 211 -4.19 -13.90 -13.57
N ASN A 212 -4.20 -13.09 -14.64
CA ASN A 212 -3.23 -12.02 -14.84
C ASN A 212 -3.88 -10.81 -15.53
N ILE A 213 -3.51 -9.60 -15.10
CA ILE A 213 -3.96 -8.34 -15.70
C ILE A 213 -2.74 -7.49 -16.00
N GLN A 214 -2.60 -7.05 -17.25
CA GLN A 214 -1.58 -6.13 -17.72
C GLN A 214 -2.25 -4.94 -18.43
N ILE A 215 -2.12 -3.75 -17.87
CA ILE A 215 -2.59 -2.49 -18.44
C ILE A 215 -1.35 -1.64 -18.74
N ARG A 216 -0.90 -1.63 -19.98
CA ARG A 216 0.37 -0.97 -20.32
C ARG A 216 0.43 -0.16 -21.61
N TYR A 217 1.19 0.93 -21.61
CA TYR A 217 1.39 1.79 -22.77
C TYR A 217 0.08 2.40 -23.32
N ASN A 218 -0.86 2.75 -22.45
CA ASN A 218 -2.11 3.42 -22.84
C ASN A 218 -1.98 4.92 -22.52
N THR A 219 -1.47 5.70 -23.47
CA THR A 219 -1.03 7.07 -23.23
C THR A 219 -2.17 8.02 -22.87
N SER A 220 -3.40 7.73 -23.27
CA SER A 220 -4.59 8.55 -23.02
C SER A 220 -5.50 8.00 -21.92
N LEU A 221 -5.13 6.88 -21.30
CA LEU A 221 -5.94 6.21 -20.28
C LEU A 221 -5.91 7.02 -18.98
N ILE A 222 -7.08 7.46 -18.54
CA ILE A 222 -7.28 8.31 -17.36
C ILE A 222 -8.05 7.55 -16.27
N ASP A 223 -8.92 6.61 -16.65
CA ASP A 223 -9.82 5.91 -15.73
C ASP A 223 -9.75 4.39 -15.92
N ILE A 224 -9.47 3.66 -14.83
CA ILE A 224 -9.48 2.19 -14.81
C ILE A 224 -10.48 1.62 -13.80
N ASN A 225 -11.40 2.44 -13.28
CA ASN A 225 -12.36 2.07 -12.22
C ASN A 225 -13.37 1.00 -12.61
N ALA A 226 -13.44 0.66 -13.89
CA ALA A 226 -14.16 -0.53 -14.32
C ALA A 226 -13.65 -1.82 -13.65
N LEU A 227 -12.44 -1.87 -13.09
CA LEU A 227 -11.95 -3.08 -12.41
C LEU A 227 -12.29 -3.16 -10.91
N ASN A 228 -13.20 -2.30 -10.41
CA ASN A 228 -13.52 -2.24 -8.97
C ASN A 228 -14.18 -3.49 -8.38
N GLN A 229 -14.74 -4.39 -9.20
CA GLN A 229 -15.33 -5.65 -8.73
C GLN A 229 -14.31 -6.77 -8.57
N LEU A 230 -13.06 -6.54 -8.98
CA LEU A 230 -12.01 -7.55 -8.94
C LEU A 230 -11.68 -7.91 -7.49
N LYS A 231 -11.84 -9.20 -7.14
CA LYS A 231 -11.60 -9.73 -5.80
C LYS A 231 -10.27 -10.45 -5.67
N ARG A 232 -9.79 -11.04 -6.77
CA ARG A 232 -8.54 -11.82 -6.78
C ARG A 232 -7.80 -11.73 -8.12
N VAL A 233 -6.47 -11.61 -8.03
CA VAL A 233 -5.53 -11.78 -9.15
C VAL A 233 -4.47 -12.81 -8.80
N ASN A 234 -4.52 -13.98 -9.41
CA ASN A 234 -3.72 -15.14 -8.98
C ASN A 234 -2.23 -15.05 -9.33
N SER A 235 -1.86 -14.37 -10.41
CA SER A 235 -0.47 -14.28 -10.90
C SER A 235 0.11 -12.88 -10.82
N GLY A 236 -0.50 -11.89 -11.47
CA GLY A 236 0.06 -10.53 -11.47
C GLY A 236 -0.89 -9.47 -11.98
N LEU A 237 -0.86 -8.31 -11.33
CA LEU A 237 -1.53 -7.07 -11.70
C LEU A 237 -0.46 -6.04 -12.03
N GLU A 238 -0.34 -5.69 -13.31
CA GLU A 238 0.67 -4.76 -13.83
C GLU A 238 0.00 -3.54 -14.46
N ILE A 239 0.37 -2.35 -14.00
CA ILE A 239 -0.13 -1.07 -14.48
C ILE A 239 1.07 -0.22 -14.82
N TRP A 240 1.44 -0.19 -16.10
CA TRP A 240 2.73 0.33 -16.52
C TRP A 240 2.65 1.28 -17.73
N PHE A 241 3.31 2.44 -17.70
CA PHE A 241 3.37 3.36 -18.86
C PHE A 241 1.98 3.91 -19.27
N ASN A 242 1.09 4.19 -18.32
CA ASN A 242 -0.19 4.88 -18.58
C ASN A 242 -0.04 6.36 -18.25
N GLY A 243 0.50 7.13 -19.20
CA GLY A 243 1.01 8.49 -18.97
C GLY A 243 -0.03 9.54 -18.56
N SER A 244 -1.33 9.28 -18.75
CA SER A 244 -2.43 10.19 -18.35
C SER A 244 -3.18 9.74 -17.09
N LEU A 245 -2.81 8.61 -16.48
CA LEU A 245 -3.45 8.10 -15.28
C LEU A 245 -2.97 8.92 -14.06
N GLU A 246 -3.88 9.70 -13.47
CA GLU A 246 -3.56 10.57 -12.33
C GLU A 246 -3.85 9.91 -10.97
N VAL A 247 -4.84 9.04 -10.90
CA VAL A 247 -5.26 8.38 -9.65
C VAL A 247 -5.47 6.90 -9.89
N LEU A 248 -4.98 6.09 -8.97
CA LEU A 248 -5.21 4.64 -8.94
C LEU A 248 -6.11 4.28 -7.76
N ASN A 249 -7.41 4.09 -8.00
CA ASN A 249 -8.44 3.85 -6.98
C ASN A 249 -9.41 2.72 -7.35
N SER A 250 -8.93 1.77 -8.17
CA SER A 250 -9.79 0.82 -8.89
C SER A 250 -9.80 -0.58 -8.31
N PHE A 251 -9.04 -0.90 -7.27
CA PHE A 251 -8.92 -2.27 -6.75
C PHE A 251 -9.44 -2.42 -5.32
N ASN A 252 -10.37 -1.55 -4.90
CA ASN A 252 -10.80 -1.45 -3.50
C ASN A 252 -11.40 -2.76 -2.97
N ASN A 253 -11.87 -3.67 -3.83
CA ASN A 253 -12.40 -4.99 -3.44
C ASN A 253 -11.39 -6.15 -3.57
N LEU A 254 -10.15 -5.86 -3.99
CA LEU A 254 -9.11 -6.84 -4.23
C LEU A 254 -8.52 -7.30 -2.89
N ALA A 255 -8.85 -8.53 -2.49
CA ALA A 255 -8.37 -9.11 -1.23
C ALA A 255 -7.03 -9.83 -1.39
N GLU A 256 -6.77 -10.39 -2.57
CA GLU A 256 -5.59 -11.22 -2.87
C GLU A 256 -5.01 -10.88 -4.24
N ALA A 257 -3.71 -10.58 -4.28
CA ALA A 257 -2.97 -10.37 -5.52
C ALA A 257 -1.55 -10.93 -5.40
N ALA A 258 -1.18 -11.90 -6.24
CA ALA A 258 0.15 -12.49 -6.14
C ALA A 258 1.28 -11.49 -6.42
N ASN A 259 1.13 -10.59 -7.37
CA ASN A 259 2.07 -9.48 -7.55
C ASN A 259 1.31 -8.23 -7.98
N VAL A 260 1.62 -7.09 -7.37
CA VAL A 260 1.11 -5.78 -7.76
C VAL A 260 2.28 -4.94 -8.25
N THR A 261 2.19 -4.43 -9.47
CA THR A 261 3.24 -3.58 -10.06
C THR A 261 2.62 -2.34 -10.66
N VAL A 262 3.01 -1.17 -10.16
CA VAL A 262 2.58 0.15 -10.62
C VAL A 262 3.84 0.92 -11.03
N GLY A 263 4.07 1.01 -12.33
CA GLY A 263 5.34 1.45 -12.88
C GLY A 263 5.24 2.54 -13.96
N ASN A 264 6.11 3.55 -13.95
CA ASN A 264 6.20 4.54 -15.04
C ASN A 264 4.86 5.19 -15.43
N ASN A 265 3.93 5.39 -14.49
CA ASN A 265 2.72 6.18 -14.74
C ASN A 265 3.05 7.63 -14.38
N THR A 266 3.57 8.37 -15.36
CA THR A 266 4.27 9.65 -15.10
C THR A 266 3.40 10.74 -14.50
N SER A 267 2.08 10.69 -14.69
CA SER A 267 1.11 11.64 -14.12
C SER A 267 0.44 11.14 -12.85
N LEU A 268 0.75 9.92 -12.39
CA LEU A 268 0.12 9.31 -11.22
C LEU A 268 0.51 10.09 -9.97
N LEU A 269 -0.49 10.70 -9.33
CA LEU A 269 -0.36 11.51 -8.13
C LEU A 269 -0.56 10.68 -6.86
N GLN A 270 -1.45 9.70 -6.91
CA GLN A 270 -1.90 8.94 -5.74
C GLN A 270 -2.27 7.48 -6.07
N ILE A 271 -2.02 6.61 -5.09
CA ILE A 271 -2.50 5.22 -5.04
C ILE A 271 -3.39 5.08 -3.80
N GLU A 272 -4.67 4.77 -3.99
CA GLU A 272 -5.72 4.60 -2.96
C GLU A 272 -6.71 3.52 -3.40
N GLY A 273 -6.16 2.42 -3.92
CA GLY A 273 -6.93 1.36 -4.55
C GLY A 273 -6.80 0.00 -3.89
N PHE A 274 -6.03 -0.18 -2.81
CA PHE A 274 -5.65 -1.50 -2.31
C PHE A 274 -6.03 -1.72 -0.83
N GLU A 275 -7.02 -0.97 -0.33
CA GLU A 275 -7.34 -0.85 1.10
C GLU A 275 -7.76 -2.18 1.74
N ASN A 276 -8.26 -3.12 0.93
CA ASN A 276 -8.68 -4.46 1.36
C ASN A 276 -7.68 -5.56 0.99
N LEU A 277 -6.53 -5.22 0.39
CA LEU A 277 -5.50 -6.20 0.05
C LEU A 277 -4.81 -6.68 1.33
N VAL A 278 -4.98 -7.96 1.66
CA VAL A 278 -4.47 -8.53 2.92
C VAL A 278 -3.07 -9.12 2.75
N ASN A 279 -2.84 -9.77 1.61
CA ASN A 279 -1.58 -10.45 1.30
C ASN A 279 -1.18 -10.22 -0.16
N SER A 280 0.13 -10.10 -0.39
CA SER A 280 0.68 -10.13 -1.74
C SER A 280 1.98 -10.94 -1.80
N GLY A 281 2.34 -11.45 -2.97
CA GLY A 281 3.68 -11.98 -3.19
C GLY A 281 4.68 -10.84 -3.32
N SER A 282 4.46 -9.88 -4.22
CA SER A 282 5.32 -8.69 -4.35
C SER A 282 4.51 -7.44 -4.60
N ILE A 283 5.00 -6.29 -4.11
CA ILE A 283 4.47 -4.96 -4.41
C ILE A 283 5.61 -4.11 -4.97
N ASN A 284 5.44 -3.60 -6.19
CA ASN A 284 6.43 -2.80 -6.88
C ASN A 284 5.81 -1.46 -7.29
N ILE A 285 6.26 -0.36 -6.69
CA ILE A 285 5.85 1.01 -7.00
C ILE A 285 7.08 1.74 -7.52
N ILE A 286 7.23 1.80 -8.85
CA ILE A 286 8.52 2.14 -9.47
C ILE A 286 8.39 3.26 -10.51
N SER A 287 9.25 4.26 -10.46
CA SER A 287 9.35 5.32 -11.47
C SER A 287 8.05 6.10 -11.73
N ASN A 288 7.18 6.27 -10.73
CA ASN A 288 5.99 7.13 -10.86
C ASN A 288 6.39 8.55 -10.49
N SER A 289 6.83 9.33 -11.49
CA SER A 289 7.53 10.60 -11.29
C SER A 289 6.72 11.70 -10.61
N SER A 290 5.38 11.60 -10.57
CA SER A 290 4.49 12.57 -9.95
C SER A 290 3.87 12.09 -8.63
N LEU A 291 4.16 10.84 -8.22
CA LEU A 291 3.57 10.23 -7.04
C LEU A 291 4.09 10.92 -5.79
N THR A 292 3.19 11.52 -5.01
CA THR A 292 3.59 12.31 -3.82
C THR A 292 3.58 11.52 -2.53
N GLU A 293 2.77 10.47 -2.46
CA GLU A 293 2.60 9.62 -1.28
C GLU A 293 2.21 8.19 -1.69
N VAL A 294 2.65 7.20 -0.90
CA VAL A 294 2.16 5.83 -0.98
C VAL A 294 1.22 5.59 0.20
N VAL A 295 -0.07 5.41 -0.11
CA VAL A 295 -1.16 5.07 0.83
C VAL A 295 -1.97 3.89 0.28
N GLY A 296 -3.03 3.48 0.98
CA GLY A 296 -4.01 2.52 0.46
C GLY A 296 -3.60 1.05 0.57
N PHE A 297 -2.61 0.70 1.39
CA PHE A 297 -2.25 -0.71 1.70
C PHE A 297 -2.54 -1.05 3.17
N ASP A 298 -3.56 -0.41 3.75
CA ASP A 298 -3.75 -0.33 5.20
C ASP A 298 -4.05 -1.67 5.88
N GLN A 299 -4.58 -2.66 5.14
CA GLN A 299 -4.84 -4.02 5.63
C GLN A 299 -3.76 -5.04 5.25
N LEU A 300 -2.72 -4.61 4.53
CA LEU A 300 -1.68 -5.52 4.08
C LEU A 300 -0.83 -6.00 5.27
N THR A 301 -0.87 -7.30 5.52
CA THR A 301 -0.18 -7.93 6.66
C THR A 301 1.09 -8.67 6.26
N SER A 302 1.17 -9.18 5.03
CA SER A 302 2.34 -9.91 4.55
C SER A 302 2.67 -9.69 3.08
N ILE A 303 3.96 -9.63 2.78
CA ILE A 303 4.51 -9.66 1.41
C ILE A 303 5.45 -10.86 1.27
N GLY A 304 5.13 -11.83 0.42
CA GLY A 304 5.89 -13.08 0.32
C GLY A 304 7.34 -12.91 -0.16
N TYR A 305 7.58 -11.94 -1.04
CA TYR A 305 8.84 -11.67 -1.73
C TYR A 305 9.29 -10.22 -1.52
N ASN A 306 9.02 -9.30 -2.45
CA ASN A 306 9.64 -7.98 -2.47
C ASN A 306 8.62 -6.86 -2.31
N LEU A 307 9.01 -5.84 -1.55
CA LEU A 307 8.42 -4.51 -1.60
C LEU A 307 9.45 -3.55 -2.21
N HIS A 308 9.19 -3.10 -3.44
CA HIS A 308 9.98 -2.07 -4.11
C HIS A 308 9.22 -0.75 -4.12
N ILE A 309 9.87 0.31 -3.63
CA ILE A 309 9.40 1.70 -3.75
C ILE A 309 10.59 2.49 -4.30
N ASP A 310 10.74 2.45 -5.63
CA ASP A 310 11.98 2.89 -6.28
C ASP A 310 11.72 4.03 -7.29
N ASP A 311 12.62 5.00 -7.36
CA ASP A 311 12.63 6.08 -8.36
C ASP A 311 11.32 6.92 -8.44
N ASN A 312 10.54 7.00 -7.37
CA ASN A 312 9.40 7.91 -7.29
C ASN A 312 9.89 9.30 -6.85
N HIS A 313 10.50 10.04 -7.79
CA HIS A 313 11.34 11.19 -7.49
C HIS A 313 10.70 12.29 -6.61
N VAL A 314 9.38 12.49 -6.67
CA VAL A 314 8.68 13.52 -5.87
C VAL A 314 7.95 12.97 -4.64
N LEU A 315 8.06 11.67 -4.38
CA LEU A 315 7.50 11.00 -3.22
C LEU A 315 8.04 11.65 -1.95
N LYS A 316 7.17 12.08 -1.04
CA LYS A 316 7.56 12.80 0.20
C LYS A 316 7.50 11.92 1.43
N ALA A 317 6.58 10.96 1.45
CA ALA A 317 6.33 10.08 2.58
C ALA A 317 5.81 8.71 2.12
N ILE A 318 6.05 7.69 2.94
CA ILE A 318 5.49 6.34 2.82
C ILE A 318 4.68 6.12 4.10
N ASN A 319 3.36 5.95 3.99
CA ASN A 319 2.42 5.82 5.11
C ASN A 319 1.36 4.71 4.93
N GLY A 320 1.55 3.84 3.92
CA GLY A 320 0.52 2.88 3.51
C GLY A 320 0.61 1.48 4.13
N PHE A 321 1.70 1.11 4.81
CA PHE A 321 1.96 -0.30 5.19
C PHE A 321 1.82 -0.57 6.71
N ASN A 322 0.99 0.22 7.40
CA ASN A 322 0.93 0.28 8.87
C ASN A 322 0.66 -1.08 9.56
N MET A 323 0.03 -2.03 8.86
CA MET A 323 -0.30 -3.37 9.34
C MET A 323 0.68 -4.47 8.87
N LEU A 324 1.71 -4.11 8.11
CA LEU A 324 2.65 -5.08 7.53
C LEU A 324 3.53 -5.69 8.61
N GLU A 325 3.43 -7.01 8.80
CA GLU A 325 4.14 -7.75 9.84
C GLU A 325 5.41 -8.42 9.31
N THR A 326 5.36 -8.94 8.07
CA THR A 326 6.46 -9.72 7.49
C THR A 326 6.68 -9.46 6.00
N THR A 327 7.94 -9.50 5.56
CA THR A 327 8.29 -9.54 4.12
C THR A 327 9.40 -10.56 3.80
N GLY A 328 9.37 -11.15 2.60
CA GLY A 328 10.47 -11.96 2.06
C GLY A 328 10.58 -13.42 2.55
N TYR A 329 9.67 -13.87 3.42
CA TYR A 329 9.71 -15.21 4.04
C TYR A 329 8.97 -16.31 3.27
N LEU A 330 8.41 -16.06 2.09
CA LEU A 330 7.76 -17.13 1.33
C LEU A 330 8.82 -18.07 0.74
N ASN A 331 8.80 -19.34 1.14
CA ASN A 331 9.79 -20.36 0.78
C ASN A 331 11.22 -20.01 1.27
N PRO A 332 11.47 -20.05 2.59
CA PRO A 332 12.75 -19.69 3.21
C PRO A 332 13.90 -20.63 2.82
N SER A 333 13.60 -21.77 2.19
CA SER A 333 14.59 -22.68 1.61
C SER A 333 15.36 -22.07 0.44
N VAL A 334 14.88 -20.96 -0.14
CA VAL A 334 15.53 -20.24 -1.23
C VAL A 334 16.12 -18.93 -0.69
N LYS A 335 17.44 -18.88 -0.51
CA LYS A 335 18.17 -17.62 -0.28
C LYS A 335 18.03 -16.75 -1.54
N ALA A 336 17.05 -15.85 -1.54
CA ALA A 336 16.80 -14.92 -2.64
C ALA A 336 16.85 -13.49 -2.10
N ASN A 337 17.29 -12.56 -2.95
CA ASN A 337 17.29 -11.12 -2.68
C ASN A 337 15.86 -10.61 -2.56
N ARG A 338 15.29 -10.74 -1.36
CA ARG A 338 13.91 -10.43 -1.04
C ARG A 338 13.83 -9.56 0.20
N GLY A 339 12.76 -8.79 0.33
CA GLY A 339 12.59 -7.87 1.44
C GLY A 339 12.10 -6.51 0.97
N ILE A 340 12.57 -5.46 1.63
CA ILE A 340 12.14 -4.08 1.42
C ILE A 340 13.27 -3.30 0.73
N PHE A 341 12.93 -2.67 -0.38
CA PHE A 341 13.82 -1.87 -1.21
C PHE A 341 13.18 -0.50 -1.41
N ILE A 342 13.81 0.56 -0.90
CA ILE A 342 13.33 1.93 -1.00
C ILE A 342 14.49 2.77 -1.55
N ASN A 343 14.51 2.97 -2.87
CA ASN A 343 15.67 3.58 -3.53
C ASN A 343 15.34 4.77 -4.41
N GLY A 344 16.23 5.77 -4.46
CA GLY A 344 16.14 6.84 -5.44
C GLY A 344 14.92 7.78 -5.30
N ASN A 345 14.21 7.76 -4.17
CA ASN A 345 13.06 8.66 -3.93
C ASN A 345 13.58 10.03 -3.46
N LYS A 346 13.93 10.88 -4.42
CA LYS A 346 14.73 12.10 -4.18
C LYS A 346 14.14 13.09 -3.18
N LEU A 347 12.82 13.20 -3.08
CA LEU A 347 12.13 14.10 -2.13
C LEU A 347 11.59 13.39 -0.88
N LEU A 348 11.86 12.10 -0.70
CA LEU A 348 11.39 11.34 0.45
C LEU A 348 12.07 11.86 1.70
N LYS A 349 11.29 12.35 2.66
CA LYS A 349 11.82 12.96 3.89
C LYS A 349 11.82 12.01 5.08
N THR A 350 10.81 11.14 5.12
CA THR A 350 10.59 10.21 6.23
C THR A 350 10.10 8.87 5.72
N ILE A 351 10.53 7.81 6.39
CA ILE A 351 9.96 6.46 6.26
C ILE A 351 9.19 6.15 7.53
N ALA A 352 7.87 6.05 7.39
CA ALA A 352 6.93 5.57 8.39
C ALA A 352 6.11 4.43 7.79
N GLY A 353 5.03 4.02 8.45
CA GLY A 353 4.11 3.03 7.92
C GLY A 353 4.65 1.61 7.97
N PHE A 354 5.65 1.30 8.80
CA PHE A 354 6.17 -0.06 9.01
C PHE A 354 6.08 -0.48 10.48
N GLU A 355 5.22 0.16 11.26
CA GLU A 355 5.19 0.09 12.72
C GLU A 355 4.88 -1.32 13.23
N LYS A 356 4.29 -2.19 12.42
CA LYS A 356 4.02 -3.60 12.76
C LYS A 356 5.06 -4.58 12.24
N LEU A 357 6.06 -4.12 11.48
CA LEU A 357 7.03 -4.98 10.84
C LEU A 357 7.92 -5.64 11.90
N GLN A 358 7.83 -6.97 12.01
CA GLN A 358 8.59 -7.77 12.97
C GLN A 358 9.77 -8.49 12.32
N ALA A 359 9.63 -8.87 11.04
CA ALA A 359 10.66 -9.63 10.35
C ALA A 359 10.71 -9.29 8.86
N THR A 360 11.92 -9.16 8.33
CA THR A 360 12.17 -9.13 6.88
C THR A 360 13.53 -9.69 6.54
N THR A 361 13.65 -10.39 5.41
CA THR A 361 14.94 -10.93 4.96
C THR A 361 15.95 -9.84 4.62
N GLN A 362 15.54 -8.73 3.98
CA GLN A 362 16.44 -7.64 3.64
C GLN A 362 15.76 -6.28 3.78
N ILE A 363 16.54 -5.27 4.15
CA ILE A 363 16.17 -3.86 4.08
C ILE A 363 17.28 -3.13 3.35
N ILE A 364 16.97 -2.53 2.20
CA ILE A 364 17.87 -1.66 1.45
C ILE A 364 17.19 -0.31 1.29
N ILE A 365 17.76 0.71 1.92
CA ILE A 365 17.30 2.10 1.83
C ILE A 365 18.47 2.93 1.33
N SER A 366 18.51 3.19 0.02
CA SER A 366 19.66 3.80 -0.64
C SER A 366 19.24 4.95 -1.57
N ASP A 367 20.11 5.95 -1.74
CA ASP A 367 19.90 7.06 -2.70
C ASP A 367 18.63 7.92 -2.48
N ASN A 368 18.05 7.92 -1.27
CA ASN A 368 16.97 8.84 -0.90
C ASN A 368 17.58 10.12 -0.32
N VAL A 369 18.09 10.97 -1.21
CA VAL A 369 18.94 12.12 -0.85
C VAL A 369 18.30 13.18 0.08
N SER A 370 16.97 13.18 0.24
CA SER A 370 16.27 14.06 1.18
C SER A 370 15.83 13.37 2.48
N LEU A 371 16.10 12.07 2.64
CA LEU A 371 15.63 11.28 3.77
C LEU A 371 16.35 11.74 5.04
N GLU A 372 15.60 12.29 6.00
CA GLU A 372 16.11 12.81 7.25
C GLU A 372 15.98 11.80 8.39
N ILE A 373 14.89 11.02 8.40
CA ILE A 373 14.48 10.15 9.51
C ILE A 373 13.86 8.85 9.00
N ILE A 374 14.14 7.75 9.70
CA ILE A 374 13.45 6.46 9.58
C ILE A 374 12.77 6.21 10.93
N ASP A 375 11.44 6.10 10.99
CA ASP A 375 10.66 5.99 12.25
C ASP A 375 9.81 4.70 12.32
N GLY A 376 9.46 4.12 11.16
CA GLY A 376 8.58 2.95 11.11
C GLY A 376 9.21 1.63 11.59
N LEU A 377 10.52 1.51 11.75
CA LEU A 377 11.22 0.21 11.88
C LEU A 377 11.58 -0.21 13.32
N ASN A 378 10.89 0.35 14.33
CA ASN A 378 11.23 0.09 15.74
C ASN A 378 10.89 -1.33 16.20
N ASN A 379 9.89 -1.99 15.61
CA ASN A 379 9.44 -3.32 16.00
C ASN A 379 10.15 -4.47 15.27
N LEU A 380 11.08 -4.15 14.36
CA LEU A 380 11.85 -5.16 13.64
C LEU A 380 12.74 -5.93 14.61
N VAL A 381 12.63 -7.27 14.62
CA VAL A 381 13.37 -8.16 15.52
C VAL A 381 14.61 -8.77 14.85
N ALA A 382 14.51 -9.10 13.56
CA ALA A 382 15.60 -9.72 12.81
C ALA A 382 15.58 -9.37 11.31
N THR A 383 16.76 -9.32 10.70
CA THR A 383 16.93 -9.24 9.25
C THR A 383 18.22 -9.88 8.75
N GLU A 384 18.27 -10.47 7.56
CA GLU A 384 19.51 -11.08 7.06
C GLU A 384 20.47 -10.04 6.46
N PHE A 385 19.95 -8.91 5.98
CA PHE A 385 20.75 -7.87 5.33
C PHE A 385 20.12 -6.48 5.56
N LEU A 386 20.87 -5.57 6.14
CA LEU A 386 20.49 -4.17 6.33
C LEU A 386 21.51 -3.27 5.63
N GLU A 387 21.06 -2.54 4.60
CA GLU A 387 21.84 -1.51 3.91
C GLU A 387 21.19 -0.14 4.06
N LEU A 388 22.00 0.83 4.49
CA LEU A 388 21.60 2.23 4.62
C LEU A 388 22.63 3.13 3.91
N HIS A 389 22.18 3.82 2.86
CA HIS A 389 22.96 4.79 2.10
C HIS A 389 22.14 6.04 1.78
N ASN A 390 22.12 7.03 2.68
CA ASN A 390 21.35 8.26 2.47
C ASN A 390 22.10 9.49 2.98
N THR A 391 22.32 10.45 2.08
CA THR A 391 23.21 11.59 2.33
C THR A 391 22.66 12.61 3.34
N ASN A 392 21.35 12.62 3.60
CA ASN A 392 20.72 13.57 4.51
C ASN A 392 20.21 12.96 5.83
N LEU A 393 20.41 11.65 6.03
CA LEU A 393 19.95 10.96 7.23
C LEU A 393 20.71 11.51 8.45
N SER A 394 20.00 12.13 9.39
CA SER A 394 20.61 12.87 10.49
C SER A 394 20.61 12.13 11.82
N THR A 395 19.74 11.14 11.98
CA THR A 395 19.69 10.29 13.18
C THR A 395 19.37 8.85 12.81
N LEU A 396 19.79 7.92 13.67
CA LEU A 396 19.46 6.50 13.54
C LEU A 396 18.81 6.00 14.83
N ASN A 397 17.60 6.51 15.07
CA ASN A 397 16.77 6.21 16.23
C ASN A 397 15.70 5.14 15.94
N CYS A 398 15.80 4.44 14.81
CA CYS A 398 15.00 3.25 14.53
C CYS A 398 15.69 1.98 15.04
N PHE A 399 15.08 0.80 14.81
CA PHE A 399 15.61 -0.52 15.16
C PHE A 399 15.71 -0.83 16.67
N LEU A 400 14.84 -0.21 17.49
CA LEU A 400 14.84 -0.39 18.94
C LEU A 400 14.78 -1.87 19.39
N ASN A 401 13.98 -2.70 18.71
CA ASN A 401 13.80 -4.11 19.05
C ASN A 401 14.68 -5.07 18.25
N LEU A 402 15.64 -4.56 17.46
CA LEU A 402 16.45 -5.39 16.58
C LEU A 402 17.47 -6.19 17.39
N VAL A 403 17.40 -7.52 17.27
CA VAL A 403 18.22 -8.47 18.05
C VAL A 403 19.28 -9.16 17.19
N SER A 404 18.97 -9.49 15.94
CA SER A 404 19.90 -10.22 15.06
C SER A 404 19.91 -9.62 13.66
N MET A 405 21.11 -9.49 13.09
CA MET A 405 21.27 -9.13 11.70
C MET A 405 22.39 -9.91 10.99
N GLY A 406 22.14 -10.43 9.80
CA GLY A 406 23.15 -11.18 9.07
C GLY A 406 24.29 -10.29 8.54
N THR A 407 23.95 -9.21 7.85
CA THR A 407 24.92 -8.26 7.28
C THR A 407 24.44 -6.83 7.49
N PHE A 408 25.33 -5.97 7.97
CA PHE A 408 25.10 -4.55 8.18
C PHE A 408 26.02 -3.70 7.30
N TYR A 409 25.45 -3.08 6.27
CA TYR A 409 26.14 -2.20 5.33
C TYR A 409 25.68 -0.76 5.56
N PHE A 410 26.54 0.02 6.20
CA PHE A 410 26.24 1.41 6.54
C PHE A 410 27.22 2.33 5.82
N SER A 411 26.76 3.04 4.80
CA SER A 411 27.67 3.88 4.03
C SER A 411 27.10 5.19 3.52
N HIS A 412 27.95 6.20 3.34
CA HIS A 412 27.54 7.49 2.77
C HIS A 412 26.37 8.15 3.53
N ASN A 413 26.37 8.04 4.86
CA ASN A 413 25.48 8.78 5.76
C ASN A 413 26.32 9.85 6.50
N PRO A 414 26.71 10.95 5.83
CA PRO A 414 27.71 11.89 6.33
C PRO A 414 27.27 12.66 7.58
N ASN A 415 25.97 12.71 7.87
CA ASN A 415 25.42 13.49 8.99
C ASN A 415 25.26 12.68 10.29
N ILE A 416 25.55 11.38 10.28
CA ILE A 416 25.39 10.50 11.46
C ILE A 416 26.66 10.54 12.30
N GLU A 417 26.55 10.98 13.55
CA GLU A 417 27.65 11.03 14.51
C GLU A 417 27.83 9.74 15.31
N THR A 418 26.71 9.08 15.67
CA THR A 418 26.69 7.88 16.50
C THR A 418 25.51 6.97 16.17
N PHE A 419 25.62 5.68 16.48
CA PHE A 419 24.52 4.72 16.44
C PHE A 419 23.73 4.75 17.77
N GLY A 420 22.48 5.22 17.76
CA GLY A 420 21.69 5.37 18.98
C GLY A 420 21.11 4.04 19.51
N ASN A 421 20.25 3.40 18.71
CA ASN A 421 19.29 2.40 19.18
C ASN A 421 19.65 0.92 18.96
N PHE A 422 20.93 0.62 18.73
CA PHE A 422 21.39 -0.76 18.48
C PHE A 422 21.81 -1.54 19.73
N GLN A 423 21.42 -1.08 20.92
CA GLN A 423 21.83 -1.65 22.21
C GLN A 423 21.30 -3.08 22.47
N ASN A 424 20.26 -3.52 21.74
CA ASN A 424 19.65 -4.84 21.90
C ASN A 424 20.16 -5.87 20.89
N ILE A 425 21.07 -5.47 19.99
CA ILE A 425 21.68 -6.43 19.08
C ILE A 425 22.48 -7.42 19.90
N ASN A 426 22.26 -8.70 19.64
CA ASN A 426 23.08 -9.78 20.17
C ASN A 426 23.95 -10.42 19.09
N ASP A 427 23.50 -10.41 17.84
CA ASP A 427 24.12 -11.19 16.76
C ASP A 427 24.29 -10.35 15.50
N ILE A 428 25.54 -10.21 15.02
CA ILE A 428 25.85 -9.66 13.70
C ILE A 428 26.83 -10.55 12.96
N GLY A 429 26.46 -10.97 11.75
CA GLY A 429 27.36 -11.72 10.86
C GLY A 429 28.45 -10.84 10.25
N LYS A 430 28.10 -9.82 9.47
CA LYS A 430 29.10 -8.96 8.78
C LYS A 430 28.85 -7.48 9.05
N ILE A 431 29.91 -6.75 9.38
CA ILE A 431 29.88 -5.30 9.58
C ILE A 431 30.68 -4.64 8.45
N ARG A 432 30.04 -3.75 7.69
CA ARG A 432 30.71 -2.86 6.73
C ARG A 432 30.25 -1.43 6.97
N ILE A 433 31.14 -0.58 7.45
CA ILE A 433 30.89 0.82 7.76
C ILE A 433 31.82 1.65 6.91
N ALA A 434 31.28 2.38 5.93
CA ALA A 434 32.11 3.10 4.96
C ALA A 434 31.66 4.52 4.63
N ASN A 435 32.60 5.46 4.47
CA ASN A 435 32.31 6.82 3.97
C ASN A 435 31.28 7.59 4.81
N ASN A 436 31.29 7.45 6.14
CA ASN A 436 30.43 8.22 7.06
C ASN A 436 31.27 9.31 7.72
N ALA A 437 31.25 10.52 7.12
CA ALA A 437 32.19 11.59 7.44
C ALA A 437 32.17 12.03 8.92
N LEU A 438 30.99 12.10 9.55
CA LEU A 438 30.85 12.55 10.94
C LEU A 438 30.76 11.42 11.98
N LEU A 439 30.78 10.13 11.58
CA LEU A 439 30.66 9.03 12.52
C LEU A 439 31.88 8.99 13.45
N GLN A 440 31.67 9.13 14.76
CA GLN A 440 32.75 9.28 15.76
C GLN A 440 33.14 7.97 16.43
N ASN A 441 32.18 7.08 16.65
CA ASN A 441 32.38 5.78 17.29
C ASN A 441 31.37 4.74 16.79
N ILE A 442 31.63 3.49 17.13
CA ILE A 442 30.76 2.34 16.84
C ILE A 442 30.34 1.63 18.14
N ASP A 443 30.30 2.36 19.26
CA ASP A 443 30.13 1.82 20.62
C ASP A 443 28.81 1.09 20.83
N ALA A 444 27.84 1.30 19.94
CA ALA A 444 26.59 0.56 19.88
C ALA A 444 26.77 -0.96 19.78
N PHE A 445 27.92 -1.46 19.31
CA PHE A 445 28.17 -2.89 19.15
C PHE A 445 28.92 -3.53 20.34
N LYS A 446 29.25 -2.76 21.37
CA LYS A 446 30.17 -3.20 22.46
C LYS A 446 29.64 -4.35 23.32
N ASP A 447 28.31 -4.49 23.43
CA ASP A 447 27.66 -5.41 24.38
C ASP A 447 27.13 -6.69 23.68
N MET A 448 27.47 -6.88 22.41
CA MET A 448 26.96 -7.98 21.58
C MET A 448 27.66 -9.32 21.83
N ASP A 449 27.04 -10.43 21.40
CA ASP A 449 27.75 -11.71 21.25
C ASP A 449 28.61 -11.68 19.98
N HIS A 450 29.93 -11.61 20.17
CA HIS A 450 30.89 -11.50 19.08
C HIS A 450 31.22 -12.82 18.38
N ASN A 451 30.68 -13.95 18.83
CA ASN A 451 31.01 -15.27 18.27
C ASN A 451 30.51 -15.50 16.83
N THR A 452 29.62 -14.62 16.34
CA THR A 452 29.00 -14.77 15.02
C THR A 452 29.62 -13.89 13.94
N ILE A 453 30.59 -13.05 14.30
CA ILE A 453 31.22 -12.12 13.36
C ILE A 453 32.07 -12.87 12.33
N THR A 454 31.70 -12.67 11.08
CA THR A 454 32.34 -13.21 9.88
C THR A 454 33.24 -12.21 9.20
N SER A 455 32.97 -10.90 9.27
CA SER A 455 33.86 -9.90 8.68
C SER A 455 33.58 -8.51 9.24
N VAL A 456 34.64 -7.73 9.44
CA VAL A 456 34.59 -6.33 9.84
C VAL A 456 35.34 -5.51 8.80
N ILE A 457 34.64 -4.55 8.19
CA ILE A 457 35.22 -3.64 7.20
C ILE A 457 34.86 -2.20 7.58
N ILE A 458 35.87 -1.41 7.91
CA ILE A 458 35.74 0.00 8.28
C ILE A 458 36.60 0.81 7.30
N SER A 459 35.99 1.72 6.54
CA SER A 459 36.72 2.49 5.52
C SER A 459 36.20 3.92 5.30
N GLY A 460 37.05 4.93 5.22
CA GLY A 460 36.63 6.29 4.83
C GLY A 460 35.78 7.01 5.89
N ASN A 461 35.83 6.58 7.15
CA ASN A 461 35.09 7.20 8.25
C ASN A 461 35.97 8.25 8.94
N HIS A 462 35.93 9.47 8.42
CA HIS A 462 36.91 10.52 8.71
C HIS A 462 36.91 11.01 10.17
N SER A 463 35.78 10.94 10.86
CA SER A 463 35.67 11.35 12.27
C SER A 463 35.80 10.20 13.27
N LEU A 464 35.91 8.96 12.78
CA LEU A 464 35.92 7.76 13.62
C LEU A 464 37.23 7.70 14.40
N ASN A 465 37.13 7.77 15.73
CA ASN A 465 38.28 7.83 16.64
C ASN A 465 38.30 6.69 17.68
N SER A 466 37.25 5.88 17.75
CA SER A 466 37.11 4.77 18.69
C SER A 466 36.63 3.51 18.00
N LEU A 467 37.27 2.38 18.33
CA LEU A 467 36.85 1.03 17.94
C LEU A 467 36.30 0.23 19.14
N LEU A 468 35.99 0.89 20.27
CA LEU A 468 35.52 0.22 21.49
C LEU A 468 34.26 -0.64 21.27
N GLY A 469 33.45 -0.34 20.26
CA GLY A 469 32.34 -1.21 19.83
C GLY A 469 32.74 -2.62 19.38
N LEU A 470 34.02 -2.88 19.12
CA LEU A 470 34.55 -4.19 18.78
C LEU A 470 35.12 -4.94 19.99
N SER A 471 35.08 -4.33 21.18
CA SER A 471 35.65 -4.91 22.41
C SER A 471 35.02 -6.26 22.73
N GLY A 472 35.84 -7.30 22.82
CA GLY A 472 35.37 -8.66 23.12
C GLY A 472 35.31 -9.57 21.91
N ILE A 473 35.54 -9.06 20.69
CA ILE A 473 35.76 -9.91 19.52
C ILE A 473 37.04 -10.72 19.72
N ASN A 474 36.89 -12.04 19.71
CA ASN A 474 38.00 -13.00 19.73
C ASN A 474 38.28 -13.64 18.37
N ASN A 475 37.26 -13.78 17.52
CA ASN A 475 37.37 -14.49 16.26
C ASN A 475 36.58 -13.76 15.16
N ILE A 476 37.24 -13.52 14.04
CA ILE A 476 36.63 -13.08 12.80
C ILE A 476 36.88 -14.17 11.77
N SER A 477 35.86 -14.93 11.38
CA SER A 477 36.07 -16.08 10.47
C SER A 477 36.45 -15.71 9.04
N GLY A 478 36.21 -14.46 8.63
CA GLY A 478 36.59 -13.87 7.36
C GLY A 478 37.52 -12.67 7.55
N ASN A 479 37.19 -11.53 6.96
CA ASN A 479 38.16 -10.45 6.76
C ASN A 479 38.06 -9.34 7.81
N LEU A 480 39.21 -8.77 8.16
CA LEU A 480 39.33 -7.55 8.96
C LEU A 480 40.00 -6.45 8.11
N GLU A 481 39.25 -5.40 7.80
CA GLU A 481 39.73 -4.18 7.14
C GLU A 481 39.50 -2.97 8.03
N ILE A 482 40.55 -2.20 8.29
CA ILE A 482 40.44 -0.87 8.91
C ILE A 482 41.27 0.09 8.07
N ASN A 483 40.58 0.83 7.21
CA ASN A 483 41.20 1.64 6.18
C ASN A 483 40.71 3.08 6.24
N ASP A 484 41.53 4.04 5.79
CA ASP A 484 41.12 5.43 5.55
C ASP A 484 40.26 6.04 6.69
N SER A 485 40.68 5.80 7.94
CA SER A 485 39.98 6.25 9.15
C SER A 485 40.96 7.08 10.00
N PRO A 486 41.22 8.33 9.58
CA PRO A 486 42.39 9.08 10.02
C PRO A 486 42.44 9.32 11.53
N LEU A 487 41.33 9.52 12.24
CA LEU A 487 41.37 9.84 13.67
C LEU A 487 41.59 8.62 14.60
N ILE A 488 41.76 7.42 14.07
CA ILE A 488 42.10 6.23 14.86
C ILE A 488 43.58 6.30 15.28
N GLU A 489 43.84 6.56 16.56
CA GLU A 489 45.21 6.64 17.12
C GLU A 489 45.76 5.29 17.61
N ASN A 490 44.86 4.36 17.93
CA ASN A 490 45.16 3.02 18.44
C ASN A 490 44.02 2.05 18.09
N LEU A 491 44.27 0.74 18.26
CA LEU A 491 43.30 -0.31 17.96
C LEU A 491 42.59 -0.86 19.22
N ILE A 492 42.47 -0.04 20.28
CA ILE A 492 41.69 -0.40 21.48
C ILE A 492 40.26 -0.74 21.04
N GLY A 493 39.75 -1.87 21.51
CA GLY A 493 38.60 -2.58 20.97
C GLY A 493 38.96 -3.93 20.34
N LEU A 494 40.20 -4.14 19.89
CA LEU A 494 40.66 -5.42 19.29
C LEU A 494 41.56 -6.26 20.22
N GLU A 495 41.60 -5.93 21.52
CA GLU A 495 42.53 -6.54 22.49
C GLU A 495 42.37 -8.04 22.64
N PHE A 496 41.16 -8.56 22.41
CA PHE A 496 40.84 -9.98 22.56
C PHE A 496 40.95 -10.76 21.24
N LEU A 497 41.21 -10.08 20.12
CA LEU A 497 41.22 -10.69 18.81
C LEU A 497 42.36 -11.73 18.72
N ASP A 498 41.99 -12.99 18.54
CA ASP A 498 42.88 -14.15 18.44
C ASP A 498 43.01 -14.63 16.98
N HIS A 499 41.91 -14.58 16.23
CA HIS A 499 41.83 -15.24 14.93
C HIS A 499 41.17 -14.36 13.86
N VAL A 500 41.82 -14.23 12.71
CA VAL A 500 41.25 -13.69 11.47
C VAL A 500 41.35 -14.78 10.40
N GLY A 501 40.25 -15.42 10.04
CA GLY A 501 40.25 -16.54 9.10
C GLY A 501 40.51 -16.11 7.64
N GLY A 502 40.25 -14.85 7.31
CA GLY A 502 40.46 -14.26 5.99
C GLY A 502 41.70 -13.37 5.92
N TYR A 503 41.60 -12.28 5.16
CA TYR A 503 42.69 -11.31 5.05
C TYR A 503 42.60 -10.24 6.15
N PHE A 504 43.77 -9.71 6.50
CA PHE A 504 43.95 -8.58 7.40
C PHE A 504 44.51 -7.41 6.60
N ASP A 505 43.83 -6.27 6.61
CA ASP A 505 44.28 -5.04 5.94
C ASP A 505 44.12 -3.82 6.87
N LEU A 506 45.22 -3.10 7.05
CA LEU A 506 45.31 -1.90 7.84
C LEU A 506 46.03 -0.82 7.04
N ASN A 507 45.26 0.01 6.34
CA ASN A 507 45.78 0.88 5.30
C ASN A 507 45.29 2.33 5.43
N VAL A 508 46.19 3.30 5.28
CA VAL A 508 45.84 4.74 5.30
C VAL A 508 45.17 5.18 6.61
N ASN A 509 45.74 4.82 7.76
CA ASN A 509 45.34 5.36 9.07
C ASN A 509 46.47 6.24 9.63
N PRO A 510 46.61 7.51 9.16
CA PRO A 510 47.78 8.33 9.40
C PRO A 510 48.09 8.63 10.87
N PHE A 511 47.10 8.64 11.77
CA PHE A 511 47.35 8.90 13.20
C PHE A 511 47.59 7.65 14.05
N LEU A 512 47.42 6.45 13.48
CA LEU A 512 47.67 5.20 14.20
C LEU A 512 49.13 5.09 14.60
N ALA A 513 49.41 4.97 15.90
CA ALA A 513 50.78 5.00 16.43
C ALA A 513 51.37 3.62 16.77
N ASN A 514 50.53 2.67 17.18
CA ASN A 514 50.95 1.36 17.66
C ASN A 514 49.89 0.27 17.38
N LEU A 515 50.33 -0.99 17.46
CA LEU A 515 49.50 -2.19 17.30
C LEU A 515 49.38 -3.00 18.60
N ASP A 516 49.56 -2.38 19.77
CA ASP A 516 49.64 -3.11 21.05
C ASP A 516 48.35 -3.89 21.37
N ALA A 517 47.20 -3.38 20.93
CA ALA A 517 45.92 -4.09 21.05
C ALA A 517 45.88 -5.42 20.28
N LEU A 518 46.75 -5.65 19.30
CA LEU A 518 46.79 -6.91 18.56
C LEU A 518 47.67 -7.99 19.22
N GLN A 519 48.10 -7.81 20.47
CA GLN A 519 48.98 -8.75 21.19
C GLN A 519 48.46 -10.20 21.26
N ASN A 520 47.14 -10.39 21.20
CA ASN A 520 46.53 -11.71 21.26
C ASN A 520 46.30 -12.32 19.87
N LEU A 521 46.51 -11.58 18.78
CA LEU A 521 46.28 -12.06 17.42
C LEU A 521 47.27 -13.20 17.13
N ASN A 522 46.74 -14.39 16.91
CA ASN A 522 47.48 -15.63 16.76
C ASN A 522 47.39 -16.23 15.36
N PHE A 523 46.41 -15.85 14.55
CA PHE A 523 46.24 -16.45 13.22
C PHE A 523 45.64 -15.49 12.21
N VAL A 524 46.18 -15.53 10.99
CA VAL A 524 45.64 -14.86 9.79
C VAL A 524 45.63 -15.84 8.62
N GLY A 525 44.44 -16.23 8.15
CA GLY A 525 44.28 -17.28 7.14
C GLY A 525 44.53 -16.85 5.70
N SER A 526 44.88 -15.58 5.46
CA SER A 526 45.21 -15.08 4.13
C SER A 526 46.27 -13.98 4.17
N ASN A 527 46.24 -13.05 3.22
CA ASN A 527 47.19 -11.96 3.13
C ASN A 527 47.11 -11.03 4.35
N PHE A 528 48.27 -10.58 4.81
CA PHE A 528 48.45 -9.66 5.91
C PHE A 528 49.10 -8.37 5.40
N ARG A 529 48.38 -7.25 5.49
CA ARG A 529 48.80 -5.96 4.94
C ARG A 529 48.72 -4.85 5.98
N ILE A 530 49.82 -4.11 6.12
CA ILE A 530 49.90 -2.88 6.92
C ILE A 530 50.61 -1.83 6.08
N LEU A 531 49.85 -0.90 5.52
CA LEU A 531 50.35 0.00 4.47
C LEU A 531 49.98 1.47 4.77
N ASN A 532 50.84 2.40 4.38
CA ASN A 532 50.50 3.84 4.39
C ASN A 532 50.06 4.44 5.74
N ASN A 533 50.49 3.89 6.89
CA ASN A 533 50.17 4.42 8.22
C ASN A 533 51.30 5.34 8.71
N GLN A 534 51.16 6.65 8.46
CA GLN A 534 52.25 7.63 8.55
C GLN A 534 52.81 7.88 9.97
N ASN A 535 52.08 7.54 11.04
CA ASN A 535 52.56 7.63 12.42
C ASN A 535 52.87 6.26 13.06
N LEU A 536 52.67 5.16 12.34
CA LEU A 536 52.76 3.82 12.91
C LEU A 536 54.22 3.41 13.10
N LYS A 537 54.65 3.36 14.37
CA LYS A 537 56.05 3.06 14.74
C LYS A 537 56.22 1.82 15.60
N ASN A 538 55.17 1.36 16.30
CA ASN A 538 55.25 0.22 17.20
C ASN A 538 54.42 -0.97 16.67
N PHE A 539 55.11 -2.04 16.29
CA PHE A 539 54.58 -3.30 15.77
C PHE A 539 54.69 -4.44 16.80
N CYS A 540 55.11 -4.17 18.04
CA CYS A 540 55.45 -5.22 19.01
C CYS A 540 54.26 -6.08 19.44
N GLY A 541 53.03 -5.56 19.35
CA GLY A 541 51.82 -6.36 19.51
C GLY A 541 51.72 -7.53 18.53
N LEU A 542 52.41 -7.51 17.38
CA LEU A 542 52.37 -8.62 16.41
C LEU A 542 53.39 -9.73 16.68
N GLN A 543 54.23 -9.60 17.71
CA GLN A 543 55.36 -10.52 17.91
C GLN A 543 54.92 -11.99 18.04
N GLN A 544 53.80 -12.25 18.69
CA GLN A 544 53.28 -13.61 18.86
C GLN A 544 52.81 -14.22 17.54
N LEU A 545 52.03 -13.47 16.74
CA LEU A 545 51.59 -13.88 15.40
C LEU A 545 52.77 -14.32 14.53
N PHE A 546 53.83 -13.51 14.48
CA PHE A 546 55.00 -13.76 13.65
C PHE A 546 55.87 -14.92 14.18
N ARG A 547 56.03 -15.07 15.50
CA ARG A 547 56.76 -16.19 16.10
C ARG A 547 56.09 -17.53 15.83
N ASN A 548 54.76 -17.56 15.81
CA ASN A 548 54.02 -18.77 15.53
C ASN A 548 54.05 -19.15 14.04
N GLY A 549 54.34 -18.20 13.14
CA GLY A 549 54.31 -18.43 11.70
C GLY A 549 52.90 -18.64 11.15
N ASN A 550 51.89 -18.12 11.86
CA ASN A 550 50.47 -18.37 11.60
C ASN A 550 49.83 -17.37 10.63
N ILE A 551 50.60 -16.93 9.64
CA ILE A 551 50.08 -16.13 8.52
C ILE A 551 50.17 -17.02 7.29
N GLU A 552 49.03 -17.48 6.76
CA GLU A 552 49.03 -18.43 5.64
C GLU A 552 49.32 -17.76 4.29
N GLY A 553 49.03 -16.46 4.16
CA GLY A 553 49.22 -15.67 2.94
C GLY A 553 50.50 -14.85 2.90
N SER A 554 50.52 -13.87 1.98
CA SER A 554 51.64 -12.94 1.85
C SER A 554 51.62 -11.85 2.93
N VAL A 555 52.80 -11.49 3.44
CA VAL A 555 53.00 -10.37 4.37
C VAL A 555 53.49 -9.15 3.60
N SER A 556 52.85 -8.00 3.77
CA SER A 556 53.25 -6.73 3.19
C SER A 556 53.19 -5.61 4.23
N ILE A 557 54.37 -5.09 4.59
CA ILE A 557 54.53 -3.93 5.49
C ILE A 557 55.36 -2.90 4.73
N SER A 558 54.74 -1.80 4.32
CA SER A 558 55.42 -0.72 3.60
C SER A 558 54.75 0.63 3.82
N ASP A 559 55.48 1.71 3.55
CA ASP A 559 54.97 3.08 3.57
C ASP A 559 54.38 3.53 4.92
N ASN A 560 54.77 2.87 6.01
CA ASN A 560 54.50 3.29 7.39
C ASN A 560 55.66 4.12 7.95
N ALA A 561 55.49 4.72 9.13
CA ALA A 561 56.57 5.46 9.81
C ALA A 561 57.78 4.57 10.13
N PHE A 562 57.53 3.33 10.55
CA PHE A 562 58.51 2.25 10.69
C PHE A 562 58.05 1.04 9.89
N ASN A 563 58.96 0.39 9.15
CA ASN A 563 58.65 -0.78 8.33
C ASN A 563 59.59 -1.94 8.70
N PRO A 564 59.38 -2.59 9.86
CA PRO A 564 60.19 -3.73 10.27
C PRO A 564 60.02 -4.90 9.31
N SER A 565 61.08 -5.70 9.13
CA SER A 565 60.93 -7.02 8.51
C SER A 565 60.22 -7.99 9.46
N SER A 566 59.70 -9.10 8.92
CA SER A 566 59.15 -10.18 9.74
C SER A 566 60.14 -10.67 10.82
N GLN A 567 61.43 -10.71 10.50
CA GLN A 567 62.48 -11.13 11.44
C GLN A 567 62.70 -10.09 12.55
N ASP A 568 62.65 -8.80 12.23
CA ASP A 568 62.75 -7.73 13.23
C ASP A 568 61.63 -7.83 14.29
N ILE A 569 60.40 -8.16 13.85
CA ILE A 569 59.26 -8.37 14.75
C ILE A 569 59.51 -9.58 15.67
N ILE A 570 59.98 -10.70 15.13
CA ILE A 570 60.29 -11.93 15.87
C ILE A 570 61.36 -11.68 16.95
N ASP A 571 62.40 -10.94 16.60
CA ASP A 571 63.56 -10.63 17.44
C ASP A 571 63.28 -9.52 18.46
N GLY A 572 62.15 -8.83 18.36
CA GLY A 572 61.75 -7.74 19.27
C GLY A 572 62.29 -6.36 18.87
N ASN A 573 62.85 -6.22 17.66
CA ASN A 573 63.23 -4.94 17.05
C ASN A 573 62.01 -4.29 16.37
N CYS A 574 60.89 -4.22 17.09
CA CYS A 574 59.56 -3.94 16.55
C CYS A 574 59.04 -2.51 16.82
N ALA A 575 59.85 -1.61 17.40
CA ALA A 575 59.44 -0.23 17.70
C ALA A 575 60.55 0.79 17.38
N GLN A 576 60.17 2.01 16.96
CA GLN A 576 61.05 3.16 16.71
C GLN A 576 60.57 4.48 17.32
#